data_AF-B2L5H2-F1
#
_entry.id   AF-B2L5H2-F1
#
_cell.length_a   1.000
_cell.length_b   1.000
_cell.length_c   1.000
_cell.angle_alpha   90.00
_cell.angle_beta   90.00
_cell.angle_gamma   90.00
#
_symmetry.space_group_name_H-M   'P 1'
#
loop_
_entity.id
_entity.type
_entity.pdbx_description
1 polymer ?
#
loop_
_entity_poly.entity_id
_entity_poly.type
_entity_poly.pdbx_seq_one_letter_code
_entity_poly.pdbx_strand_id
1 'polypeptide(L)' 'GLQQFKSPLLQLPFIEEDHLRRVSNHKKFKIKSIRDLVSMKESDRREDNSYEELLAVLGSFPHINMEIKTQVLD' A
#
# COMPACT_ATOMS: atom_id res chain seq x y z
N GLY A 1 -15.04 3.59 7.85
CA GLY A 1 -13.58 3.41 7.96
C GLY A 1 -13.23 1.94 7.88
N LEU A 2 -12.05 1.59 7.37
CA LEU A 2 -11.59 0.19 7.25
C LEU A 2 -11.54 -0.46 8.64
N GLN A 3 -11.97 -1.73 8.76
CA GLN A 3 -11.79 -2.49 10.00
C GLN A 3 -10.30 -2.72 10.26
N GLN A 4 -9.88 -2.62 11.52
CA GLN A 4 -8.47 -2.65 11.94
C GLN A 4 -7.73 -3.94 11.55
N PHE A 5 -8.46 -5.03 11.30
CA PHE A 5 -7.93 -6.34 10.95
C PHE A 5 -7.87 -6.60 9.44
N LYS A 6 -8.44 -5.70 8.63
CA LYS A 6 -8.47 -5.84 7.17
C LYS A 6 -7.18 -5.31 6.56
N SER A 7 -6.76 -5.92 5.46
CA SER A 7 -5.54 -5.52 4.74
C SER A 7 -5.60 -4.03 4.38
N PRO A 8 -4.53 -3.25 4.62
CA PRO A 8 -4.45 -1.86 4.19
C PRO A 8 -4.62 -1.68 2.68
N LEU A 9 -4.45 -2.72 1.87
CA LEU A 9 -4.63 -2.63 0.42
C LEU A 9 -6.11 -2.49 0.01
N LEU A 10 -7.07 -2.87 0.86
CA LEU A 10 -8.51 -2.74 0.59
C LEU A 10 -9.03 -1.29 0.67
N GLN A 11 -8.19 -0.33 1.06
CA GLN A 11 -8.54 1.08 0.98
C GLN A 11 -8.27 1.66 -0.42
N LEU A 12 -7.57 0.91 -1.28
CA LEU A 12 -7.28 1.33 -2.64
C LEU A 12 -8.45 0.99 -3.56
N PRO A 13 -8.74 1.85 -4.56
CA PRO A 13 -9.76 1.55 -5.54
C PRO A 13 -9.37 0.31 -6.35
N PHE A 14 -10.36 -0.43 -6.84
CA PHE A 14 -10.17 -1.62 -7.68
C PHE A 14 -9.45 -2.81 -7.01
N ILE A 15 -9.20 -2.76 -5.69
CA ILE A 15 -8.65 -3.89 -4.94
C ILE A 15 -9.76 -4.58 -4.14
N GLU A 16 -10.00 -5.85 -4.46
CA GLU A 16 -10.94 -6.71 -3.76
C GLU A 16 -10.22 -7.82 -2.97
N GLU A 17 -10.95 -8.55 -2.12
CA GLU A 17 -10.38 -9.60 -1.29
C GLU A 17 -9.72 -10.72 -2.11
N ASP A 18 -10.21 -11.00 -3.32
CA ASP A 18 -9.61 -11.98 -4.23
C ASP A 18 -8.26 -11.51 -4.80
N HIS A 19 -8.10 -10.20 -5.04
CA HIS A 19 -6.81 -9.62 -5.44
C HIS A 19 -5.77 -9.81 -4.33
N LEU A 20 -6.16 -9.68 -3.05
CA LEU A 20 -5.27 -9.86 -1.91
C LEU A 20 -4.68 -11.27 -1.84
N ARG A 21 -5.46 -12.30 -2.19
CA ARG A 21 -4.97 -13.69 -2.19
C ARG A 21 -3.80 -13.86 -3.15
N ARG A 22 -3.86 -13.21 -4.32
CA ARG A 22 -2.79 -13.24 -5.31
C ARG A 22 -1.51 -12.59 -4.80
N VAL A 23 -1.60 -11.37 -4.24
CA VAL A 23 -0.43 -10.65 -3.73
C VAL A 23 0.13 -11.23 -2.43
N SER A 24 -0.71 -11.78 -1.55
CA SER A 24 -0.25 -12.43 -0.31
C SER A 24 0.49 -13.76 -0.59
N ASN A 25 0.03 -14.51 -1.59
CA ASN A 25 0.60 -15.81 -1.95
C ASN A 25 1.77 -15.69 -2.95
N HIS A 26 2.13 -14.47 -3.38
CA HIS A 26 3.19 -14.29 -4.37
C HIS A 26 4.57 -14.61 -3.76
N LYS A 27 5.22 -15.66 -4.27
CA LYS A 27 6.50 -16.16 -3.72
C LYS A 27 7.62 -15.11 -3.69
N LYS A 28 7.62 -14.15 -4.62
CA LYS A 28 8.64 -13.08 -4.70
C LYS A 28 8.27 -11.80 -3.96
N PHE A 29 6.99 -11.50 -3.77
CA PHE A 29 6.54 -10.18 -3.30
C PHE A 29 5.51 -10.40 -2.19
N LYS A 30 5.95 -10.29 -0.93
CA LYS A 30 5.04 -10.36 0.23
C LYS A 30 4.47 -8.97 0.50
N ILE A 31 3.55 -8.52 -0.33
CA ILE A 31 2.95 -7.17 -0.22
C ILE A 31 1.97 -7.16 0.97
N LYS A 32 2.25 -6.32 1.97
CA LYS A 32 1.38 -6.18 3.16
C LYS A 32 0.92 -4.75 3.39
N SER A 33 1.60 -3.79 2.79
CA SER A 33 1.31 -2.37 2.93
C SER A 33 1.21 -1.69 1.56
N ILE A 34 0.57 -0.51 1.54
CA ILE A 34 0.55 0.36 0.36
C ILE A 34 1.97 0.72 -0.08
N ARG A 35 2.89 0.89 0.87
CA ARG A 35 4.30 1.19 0.57
C ARG A 35 4.97 0.07 -0.20
N ASP A 36 4.69 -1.18 0.16
CA ASP A 36 5.24 -2.35 -0.56
C ASP A 36 4.73 -2.38 -2.00
N LEU A 37 3.45 -2.06 -2.21
CA LEU A 37 2.84 -2.01 -3.54
C LEU A 37 3.48 -0.90 -4.41
N VAL A 38 3.69 0.29 -3.84
CA VAL A 38 4.35 1.41 -4.55
C VAL A 38 5.83 1.11 -4.83
N SER A 39 6.48 0.29 -4.01
CA SER A 39 7.90 -0.08 -4.19
C SER A 39 8.14 -1.13 -5.29
N MET A 40 7.09 -1.74 -5.83
CA MET A 40 7.23 -2.69 -6.94
C MET A 40 7.61 -2.00 -8.25
N LYS A 41 8.28 -2.76 -9.12
CA LYS A 41 8.55 -2.32 -10.49
C LYS A 41 7.24 -2.11 -11.23
N GLU A 42 7.21 -1.10 -12.08
CA GLU A 42 6.02 -0.75 -12.84
C GLU A 42 5.50 -1.90 -13.73
N SER A 43 6.42 -2.70 -14.30
CA SER A 43 6.10 -3.92 -15.06
C SER A 43 5.30 -4.94 -14.26
N ASP A 44 5.51 -5.00 -12.95
CA ASP A 44 4.89 -5.97 -12.06
C ASP A 44 3.59 -5.40 -11.44
N ARG A 45 3.25 -4.14 -11.74
CA ARG A 45 2.06 -3.43 -11.25
C ARG A 45 1.01 -3.18 -12.34
N ARG A 46 1.42 -3.04 -13.60
CA ARG A 46 0.53 -2.80 -14.74
C ARG A 46 -0.11 -4.10 -15.22
N GLU A 47 -1.26 -4.45 -14.68
CA GLU A 47 -2.09 -5.52 -15.26
C GLU A 47 -3.45 -5.04 -15.79
N ASP A 48 -3.88 -3.80 -15.50
CA ASP A 48 -5.25 -3.36 -15.84
C ASP A 48 -5.40 -1.90 -16.27
N ASN A 49 -6.51 -1.64 -16.98
CA ASN A 49 -6.93 -0.31 -17.46
C ASN A 49 -7.23 0.68 -16.32
N SER A 50 -7.43 0.21 -15.08
CA SER A 50 -7.67 1.03 -13.89
C SER A 50 -6.38 1.50 -13.20
N TYR A 51 -5.21 1.26 -13.80
CA TYR A 51 -3.92 1.56 -13.19
C TYR A 51 -3.66 3.06 -12.98
N GLU A 52 -4.13 3.92 -13.89
CA GLU A 52 -3.92 5.38 -13.78
C GLU A 52 -4.66 5.98 -12.59
N GLU A 53 -5.92 5.57 -12.37
CA GLU A 53 -6.71 6.02 -11.22
C GLU A 53 -6.13 5.50 -9.90
N LEU A 54 -5.65 4.25 -9.89
CA LEU A 54 -4.95 3.68 -8.74
C LEU A 54 -3.68 4.49 -8.43
N LEU A 55 -2.88 4.85 -9.45
CA LEU A 55 -1.68 5.67 -9.28
C LEU A 55 -2.01 7.07 -8.74
N ALA A 56 -3.07 7.71 -9.24
CA ALA A 56 -3.50 9.01 -8.75
C ALA A 56 -3.84 8.96 -7.25
N VAL A 57 -4.58 7.92 -6.83
CA VAL A 57 -4.92 7.71 -5.41
C VAL A 57 -3.66 7.41 -4.59
N LEU A 58 -2.77 6.52 -5.06
CA LEU A 58 -1.50 6.23 -4.40
C LEU A 58 -0.63 7.48 -4.19
N GLY A 59 -0.60 8.40 -5.16
CA GLY A 59 0.12 9.66 -5.08
C GLY A 59 -0.47 10.63 -4.04
N SER A 60 -1.75 10.49 -3.70
CA SER A 60 -2.42 11.30 -2.66
C SER A 60 -2.24 10.77 -1.23
N PHE A 61 -1.67 9.58 -1.06
CA PHE A 61 -1.44 9.04 0.29
C PHE A 61 -0.38 9.85 1.04
N PRO A 62 -0.65 10.26 2.29
CA PRO A 62 0.32 11.00 3.07
C PRO A 62 1.55 10.13 3.38
N HIS A 63 2.74 10.67 3.14
CA HIS A 63 4.00 10.07 3.55
C HIS A 63 4.64 10.91 4.65
N ILE A 64 4.46 10.49 5.92
CA ILE A 64 4.93 11.23 7.10
C ILE A 64 6.20 10.57 7.62
N ASN A 65 7.30 11.33 7.71
CA ASN A 65 8.50 10.94 8.44
C ASN A 65 8.51 11.70 9.78
N MET A 66 8.69 10.99 10.89
CA MET A 66 8.66 11.56 12.23
C MET A 66 9.97 11.24 12.95
N GLU A 67 10.64 12.27 13.46
CA GLU A 67 11.84 12.15 14.30
C GLU A 67 11.50 12.67 15.69
N ILE A 68 11.68 11.83 16.72
CA ILE A 68 11.40 12.17 18.12
C ILE A 68 12.73 12.37 18.84
N LYS A 69 12.92 13.52 19.48
CA LYS A 69 14.07 13.82 20.35
C LYS A 69 13.57 14.06 21.77
N THR A 70 14.08 13.28 22.71
CA THR A 70 13.81 13.46 24.12
C THR A 70 14.87 14.36 24.74
N GLN A 71 14.45 15.32 25.55
CA GLN A 71 15.35 16.13 26.37
C GLN A 71 14.91 16.03 27.83
N VAL A 72 15.88 15.90 28.74
CA VAL A 72 15.64 15.99 30.18
C VAL A 72 15.88 17.45 30.56
N LEU A 73 14.91 18.06 31.23
CA LEU A 73 15.07 19.36 31.85
C LEU A 73 15.58 19.12 33.28
N ASP A 74 16.70 19.77 33.64
CA ASP A 74 17.28 19.78 35.00
C ASP A 74 16.41 20.58 35.96
#